data_AF-A0A7C7V9R3-F1
#
_entry.id   AF-A0A7C7V9R3-F1
#
_cell.length_a   1.000
_cell.length_b   1.000
_cell.length_c   1.000
_cell.angle_alpha   90.00
_cell.angle_beta   90.00
_cell.angle_gamma   90.00
#
_symmetry.space_group_name_H-M   'P 1'
#
loop_
_entity.id
_entity.type
_entity.pdbx_description
1 polymer ?
#
loop_
_entity_poly.entity_id
_entity_poly.type
_entity_poly.pdbx_seq_one_letter_code
_entity_poly.pdbx_strand_id
1 'polypeptide(L)'
;MFPALLLALREGLEAALVIGILLGTLRQIRRNDLRPAVWQGLLAALLVALGAGGLLYALSLPLEGAAEKIYEGVTMLLAASVLTWMIFWMQHHAASLKESLATKVR
;
A
#
# COMPACT_ATOMS: atom_id res chain seq x y z
N MET A 1 20.43 -2.35 0.68
CA MET A 1 19.72 -1.40 1.57
C MET A 1 19.08 -0.24 0.80
N PHE A 2 19.77 0.42 -0.14
CA PHE A 2 19.17 1.50 -0.96
C PHE A 2 17.88 1.13 -1.72
N PRO A 3 17.73 -0.07 -2.33
CA PRO A 3 16.50 -0.41 -3.05
C PRO A 3 15.26 -0.45 -2.15
N ALA A 4 15.41 -0.98 -0.92
CA ALA A 4 14.32 -1.03 0.06
C ALA A 4 13.90 0.37 0.53
N LEU A 5 14.87 1.30 0.67
CA LEU A 5 14.58 2.69 1.02
C LEU A 5 13.80 3.40 -0.09
N LEU A 6 14.20 3.24 -1.36
CA LEU A 6 13.51 3.84 -2.51
C LEU A 6 12.09 3.28 -2.66
N LEU A 7 11.90 1.99 -2.40
CA LEU A 7 10.60 1.33 -2.40
C LEU A 7 9.67 1.95 -1.34
N ALA A 8 10.13 2.01 -0.09
CA ALA A 8 9.36 2.58 1.02
C ALA A 8 9.07 4.08 0.82
N LEU A 9 10.02 4.84 0.25
CA LEU A 9 9.83 6.26 -0.06
C LEU A 9 8.74 6.45 -1.12
N ARG A 10 8.74 5.64 -2.19
CA ARG A 10 7.70 5.67 -3.23
C ARG A 10 6.33 5.39 -2.64
N GLU A 11 6.19 4.32 -1.89
CA GLU A 11 4.92 3.89 -1.29
C GLU A 11 4.41 4.91 -0.26
N GLY A 12 5.32 5.47 0.54
CA GLY A 12 5.00 6.56 1.47
C GLY A 12 4.55 7.83 0.77
N LEU A 13 5.20 8.20 -0.35
CA LEU A 13 4.83 9.37 -1.14
C LEU A 13 3.46 9.16 -1.82
N GLU A 14 3.20 7.98 -2.37
CA GLU A 14 1.91 7.62 -2.95
C GLU A 14 0.79 7.69 -1.91
N ALA A 15 1.01 7.15 -0.71
CA ALA A 15 0.05 7.26 0.39
C ALA A 15 -0.21 8.72 0.79
N ALA A 16 0.85 9.52 0.95
CA ALA A 16 0.73 10.95 1.26
C ALA A 16 -0.03 11.72 0.16
N LEU A 17 0.20 11.38 -1.11
CA LEU A 17 -0.51 11.96 -2.25
C LEU A 17 -2.00 11.63 -2.20
N VAL A 18 -2.37 10.36 -1.98
CA VAL A 18 -3.77 9.93 -1.88
C VAL A 18 -4.48 10.65 -0.74
N ILE A 19 -3.86 10.72 0.44
CA ILE A 19 -4.43 11.43 1.61
C ILE A 19 -4.57 12.92 1.31
N GLY A 20 -3.56 13.52 0.66
CA GLY A 20 -3.59 14.92 0.23
C GLY A 20 -4.74 15.21 -0.74
N ILE A 21 -4.96 14.35 -1.73
CA ILE A 21 -6.09 14.44 -2.67
C ILE A 21 -7.43 14.32 -1.93
N LEU A 22 -7.57 13.38 -1.00
CA LEU A 22 -8.80 13.21 -0.21
C LEU A 22 -9.09 14.45 0.65
N LEU A 23 -8.11 14.96 1.39
CA LEU A 23 -8.28 16.17 2.19
C LEU A 23 -8.54 17.41 1.32
N GLY A 24 -7.89 17.48 0.15
CA GLY A 24 -8.08 18.53 -0.85
C GLY A 24 -9.48 18.54 -1.44
N THR A 25 -9.99 17.37 -1.84
CA THR A 25 -11.35 17.21 -2.37
C THR A 25 -12.41 17.54 -1.32
N LEU A 26 -12.24 17.09 -0.06
CA LEU A 26 -13.12 17.49 1.05
C LEU A 26 -13.16 19.01 1.27
N ARG A 27 -12.03 19.67 1.11
CA ARG A 27 -11.95 21.14 1.18
C ARG A 27 -12.67 21.80 0.00
N GLN A 28 -12.54 21.24 -1.21
CA GLN A 28 -13.19 21.76 -2.41
C GLN A 28 -14.72 21.66 -2.33
N ILE A 29 -15.26 20.55 -1.83
CA ILE A 29 -16.71 20.35 -1.68
C ILE A 29 -17.29 21.00 -0.40
N ARG A 30 -16.48 21.79 0.33
CA ARG A 30 -16.82 22.43 1.62
C ARG A 30 -17.30 21.48 2.73
N ARG A 31 -17.04 20.18 2.60
CA ARG A 31 -17.39 19.16 3.61
C ARG A 31 -16.25 18.92 4.58
N ASN A 32 -15.96 19.95 5.37
CA ASN A 32 -14.89 19.89 6.38
C ASN A 32 -15.23 18.99 7.57
N ASP A 33 -16.50 18.65 7.74
CA ASP A 33 -17.05 17.68 8.69
C ASP A 33 -16.42 16.29 8.56
N LEU A 34 -16.01 15.91 7.35
CA LEU A 34 -15.45 14.58 7.05
C LEU A 34 -13.93 14.49 7.18
N ARG A 35 -13.24 15.60 7.42
CA ARG A 35 -11.78 15.61 7.65
C ARG A 35 -11.33 14.66 8.77
N PRO A 36 -11.97 14.63 9.96
CA PRO A 36 -11.61 13.67 11.00
C PRO A 36 -11.78 12.22 10.55
N ALA A 37 -12.74 11.91 9.67
CA ALA A 37 -12.91 10.56 9.14
C ALA A 37 -11.70 10.09 8.32
N VAL A 38 -11.08 10.99 7.54
CA VAL A 38 -9.84 10.68 6.79
C VAL A 38 -8.69 10.38 7.75
N TRP A 39 -8.53 11.18 8.80
CA TRP A 39 -7.50 10.95 9.83
C TRP A 39 -7.74 9.66 10.62
N GLN A 40 -8.98 9.36 10.97
CA GLN A 40 -9.35 8.09 11.60
C GLN A 40 -9.05 6.91 10.68
N GLY A 41 -9.35 7.03 9.38
CA GLY A 41 -9.00 6.02 8.38
C GLY A 41 -7.48 5.80 8.27
N LEU A 42 -6.69 6.88 8.26
CA LEU A 42 -5.22 6.78 8.29
C LEU A 42 -4.71 6.06 9.54
N LEU A 43 -5.23 6.43 10.71
CA LEU A 43 -4.81 5.86 11.98
C LEU A 43 -5.22 4.39 12.09
N ALA A 44 -6.43 4.03 11.62
CA ALA A 44 -6.89 2.66 11.51
C ALA A 44 -6.02 1.83 10.55
N ALA A 45 -5.68 2.37 9.37
CA ALA A 45 -4.78 1.70 8.42
C ALA A 45 -3.40 1.43 9.03
N LEU A 46 -2.85 2.40 9.77
CA LEU A 46 -1.57 2.24 10.47
C LEU A 46 -1.65 1.15 11.55
N LEU A 47 -2.71 1.13 12.35
CA LEU A 47 -2.91 0.09 13.37
C LEU A 47 -3.06 -1.31 12.74
N VAL A 48 -3.78 -1.42 11.63
CA VAL A 48 -3.92 -2.69 10.89
C VAL A 48 -2.56 -3.14 10.33
N ALA A 49 -1.78 -2.23 9.75
CA ALA A 49 -0.46 -2.55 9.22
C ALA A 49 0.50 -3.03 10.31
N LEU A 50 0.57 -2.31 11.43
CA LEU A 50 1.40 -2.70 12.58
C LEU A 50 0.91 -4.00 13.21
N GLY A 51 -0.40 -4.20 13.33
CA GLY A 51 -1.00 -5.42 13.85
C GLY A 51 -0.69 -6.64 12.98
N ALA A 52 -0.83 -6.51 11.66
CA ALA A 52 -0.51 -7.57 10.71
C ALA A 52 0.99 -7.92 10.73
N GLY A 53 1.87 -6.92 10.68
CA GLY A 53 3.32 -7.13 10.77
C GLY A 53 3.73 -7.76 12.11
N GLY A 54 3.17 -7.27 13.21
CA GLY A 54 3.40 -7.81 14.55
C GLY A 54 2.91 -9.25 14.69
N LEU A 55 1.76 -9.59 14.11
CA LEU A 55 1.23 -10.95 14.10
C LEU A 55 2.15 -11.90 13.32
N LEU A 56 2.57 -11.52 12.11
CA LEU A 56 3.50 -12.32 11.30
C LEU A 56 4.85 -12.49 12.01
N TYR A 57 5.32 -11.45 12.70
CA TYR A 57 6.54 -11.55 13.51
C TYR A 57 6.35 -12.50 14.69
N ALA A 58 5.25 -12.39 15.43
CA ALA A 58 4.96 -13.25 16.58
C ALA A 58 4.81 -14.73 16.20
N LEU A 59 4.20 -15.02 15.04
CA LEU A 59 4.10 -16.37 14.49
C LEU A 59 5.45 -16.96 14.10
N SER A 60 6.44 -16.10 13.80
CA SER A 60 7.80 -16.52 13.46
C SER A 60 8.66 -16.85 14.67
N LEU A 61 8.37 -16.28 15.85
CA LEU A 61 9.18 -16.45 17.07
C LEU A 61 9.32 -17.89 17.58
N PRO A 62 8.26 -18.74 17.60
CA PRO A 62 8.37 -20.10 18.13
C PRO A 62 8.87 -21.13 17.11
N LEU A 63 9.20 -20.72 15.88
CA LEU A 63 9.61 -21.63 14.82
C LEU A 63 11.12 -21.85 14.89
N GLU A 64 11.56 -23.08 15.08
CA GLU A 64 12.98 -23.46 15.02
C GLU A 64 13.23 -24.52 13.94
N GLY A 65 14.37 -24.45 13.27
CA GLY A 65 14.86 -25.49 12.36
C GLY A 65 14.14 -25.54 11.00
N ALA A 66 13.49 -26.66 10.68
CA ALA A 66 12.88 -26.87 9.36
C ALA A 66 11.60 -26.04 9.14
N ALA A 67 10.84 -25.78 10.20
CA ALA A 67 9.59 -25.01 10.13
C ALA A 67 9.84 -23.53 9.81
N GLU A 68 10.92 -22.96 10.36
CA GLU A 68 11.37 -21.58 10.08
C GLU A 68 11.70 -21.39 8.59
N LYS A 69 12.46 -22.31 8.01
CA LYS A 69 12.82 -22.27 6.57
C LYS A 69 11.61 -22.37 5.65
N ILE A 70 10.63 -23.21 6.00
CA ILE A 70 9.39 -23.33 5.23
C ILE A 70 8.58 -22.04 5.35
N TYR A 71 8.46 -21.48 6.57
CA TYR A 71 7.76 -20.22 6.81
C TYR A 71 8.38 -19.06 6.03
N GLU A 72 9.71 -18.92 6.09
CA GLU A 72 10.45 -17.91 5.33
C GLU A 72 10.25 -18.09 3.82
N GLY A 73 10.41 -19.32 3.31
CA GLY A 73 10.22 -19.63 1.89
C GLY A 73 8.82 -19.32 1.39
N VAL A 74 7.78 -19.70 2.14
CA VAL A 74 6.38 -19.38 1.81
C VAL A 74 6.15 -17.86 1.86
N THR A 75 6.68 -17.17 2.87
CA THR A 75 6.55 -15.72 3.00
C THR A 75 7.21 -14.99 1.82
N MET A 76 8.40 -15.44 1.39
CA MET A 76 9.07 -14.88 0.21
C MET A 76 8.29 -15.13 -1.09
N LEU A 77 7.76 -16.34 -1.28
CA LEU A 77 6.92 -16.64 -2.45
C LEU A 77 5.64 -15.82 -2.47
N LEU A 78 4.99 -15.64 -1.32
CA LEU A 78 3.83 -14.77 -1.18
C LEU A 78 4.19 -13.31 -1.51
N ALA A 79 5.28 -12.79 -0.95
CA ALA A 79 5.75 -11.44 -1.24
C ALA A 79 6.03 -11.24 -2.74
N ALA A 80 6.74 -12.18 -3.38
CA ALA A 80 7.02 -12.14 -4.81
C ALA A 80 5.74 -12.17 -5.65
N SER A 81 4.76 -12.98 -5.27
CA SER A 81 3.46 -13.08 -5.97
C SER A 81 2.69 -11.77 -5.90
N VAL A 82 2.61 -11.16 -4.71
CA VAL A 82 1.94 -9.86 -4.49
C VAL A 82 2.60 -8.74 -5.28
N LEU A 83 3.94 -8.66 -5.23
CA LEU A 83 4.69 -7.65 -5.99
C LEU A 83 4.52 -7.84 -7.51
N THR A 84 4.56 -9.09 -7.98
CA THR A 84 4.34 -9.41 -9.39
C THR A 84 2.95 -8.97 -9.81
N TRP A 85 1.92 -9.31 -9.03
CA TRP A 85 0.55 -8.87 -9.27
C TRP A 85 0.44 -7.35 -9.38
N MET A 86 1.07 -6.60 -8.46
CA MET A 86 1.04 -5.14 -8.46
C MET A 86 1.68 -4.53 -9.72
N ILE A 87 2.76 -5.14 -10.22
CA ILE A 87 3.41 -4.71 -11.47
C ILE A 87 2.44 -4.88 -12.65
N PHE A 88 1.80 -6.05 -12.78
CA PHE A 88 0.82 -6.28 -13.84
C PHE A 88 -0.40 -5.35 -13.70
N TRP A 89 -0.88 -5.13 -12.48
CA TRP A 89 -2.00 -4.25 -12.21
C TRP A 89 -1.72 -2.79 -12.62
N MET A 90 -0.55 -2.25 -12.26
CA MET A 90 -0.13 -0.90 -12.68
C MET A 90 0.02 -0.78 -14.19
N GLN A 91 0.54 -1.80 -14.87
CA GLN A 91 0.65 -1.80 -16.34
C GLN A 91 -0.73 -1.66 -17.01
N HIS A 92 -1.73 -2.37 -16.51
CA HIS A 92 -3.10 -2.28 -17.02
C HIS A 92 -3.76 -0.93 -16.67
N HIS A 93 -3.61 -0.45 -15.44
CA HIS A 93 -4.18 0.84 -15.03
C HIS A 93 -3.56 2.02 -15.79
N ALA A 94 -2.24 2.03 -16.00
CA ALA A 94 -1.56 3.08 -16.77
C ALA A 94 -2.05 3.17 -18.22
N ALA A 95 -2.37 2.03 -18.86
CA ALA A 95 -2.94 2.00 -20.19
C ALA A 95 -4.34 2.66 -20.23
N SER A 96 -5.20 2.34 -19.24
CA SER A 96 -6.55 2.92 -19.15
C SER A 96 -6.56 4.44 -18.89
N LEU A 97 -5.62 4.94 -18.08
CA LEU A 97 -5.52 6.38 -17.82
C LEU A 97 -5.07 7.15 -19.06
N LYS A 98 -4.16 6.58 -19.86
CA LYS A 98 -3.70 7.19 -21.12
C LYS A 98 -4.82 7.29 -22.14
N GLU A 99 -5.67 6.26 -22.23
CA GLU A 99 -6.86 6.28 -23.09
C GLU A 99 -7.83 7.38 -22.66
N SER A 100 -8.18 7.45 -21.37
CA SER A 100 -9.10 8.46 -20.83
C SER A 100 -8.63 9.91 -21.02
N LEU A 101 -7.31 10.15 -21.00
CA LEU A 101 -6.73 11.46 -21.28
C LEU A 101 -6.76 11.78 -22.78
N ALA A 102 -6.47 10.80 -23.64
CA ALA A 102 -6.47 11.00 -25.09
C ALA A 102 -7.88 11.24 -25.65
N THR A 103 -8.92 10.60 -25.09
CA THR A 103 -10.31 10.83 -25.51
C THR A 103 -10.84 12.20 -25.09
N LYS A 104 -10.34 12.77 -24.00
CA LYS A 104 -10.81 14.06 -23.45
C LYS A 104 -10.20 15.30 -24.12
N VAL A 105 -9.23 15.09 -25.01
CA VAL A 105 -8.54 16.15 -25.79
C VAL A 105 -9.11 16.24 -27.22
N ARG A 106 -10.13 15.45 -27.55
CA ARG A 106 -10.83 15.48 -28.84
C ARG A 106 -12.28 15.94 -28.67
#